data_AF-A0AAE0GJP9-F1
#
_entry.id   AF-A0AAE0GJP9-F1
#
_cell.length_a   1.000
_cell.length_b   1.000
_cell.length_c   1.000
_cell.angle_alpha   90.00
_cell.angle_beta   90.00
_cell.angle_gamma   90.00
#
_symmetry.space_group_name_H-M   'P 1'
#
loop_
_entity.id
_entity.type
_entity.pdbx_description
1 polymer ?
#
loop_
_entity_poly.entity_id
_entity_poly.type
_entity_poly.pdbx_seq_one_letter_code
_entity_poly.pdbx_strand_id
1 'polypeptide(L)'
;MIVALQKVSSVISASKTFQPLRSQANLFEILRNLPAYGIGERIRRTGWGDDCFWTVSKVRPKTDGRHGKAWGELTWQGAPTGKEAKIPGPLKTIWVPLGESSVRSRALWPSVPPKQAPASDTATTE
;
A
#
# COMPACT_ATOMS: atom_id res chain seq x y z
N MET A 1 49.65 -38.86 -1.49
CA MET A 1 48.20 -38.84 -1.83
C MET A 1 47.43 -38.30 -0.63
N ILE A 2 47.03 -37.01 -0.60
CA ILE A 2 45.78 -36.55 0.05
C ILE A 2 45.37 -35.27 -0.69
N VAL A 3 44.24 -35.33 -1.41
CA VAL A 3 43.69 -34.25 -2.23
C VAL A 3 42.79 -33.37 -1.34
N ALA A 4 43.00 -32.05 -1.39
CA ALA A 4 42.26 -31.07 -0.61
C ALA A 4 40.79 -30.96 -1.09
N LEU A 5 39.86 -30.99 -0.13
CA LEU A 5 38.42 -30.90 -0.32
C LEU A 5 37.98 -29.52 -0.84
N GLN A 6 37.12 -29.58 -1.84
CA GLN A 6 36.55 -28.46 -2.60
C GLN A 6 35.50 -27.67 -1.80
N LYS A 7 35.55 -26.34 -1.93
CA LYS A 7 34.51 -25.39 -1.53
C LYS A 7 33.21 -25.65 -2.30
N VAL A 8 32.10 -25.75 -1.58
CA VAL A 8 30.74 -25.69 -2.15
C VAL A 8 30.09 -24.37 -1.72
N SER A 9 30.10 -23.38 -2.61
CA SER A 9 29.32 -22.15 -2.45
C SER A 9 27.89 -22.42 -2.91
N SER A 10 26.94 -22.36 -1.99
CA SER A 10 25.51 -22.50 -2.31
C SER A 10 25.00 -21.24 -3.00
N VAL A 11 24.62 -21.38 -4.27
CA VAL A 11 23.83 -20.39 -5.01
C VAL A 11 22.35 -20.63 -4.73
N ILE A 12 21.76 -19.86 -3.82
CA ILE A 12 20.30 -19.83 -3.67
C ILE A 12 19.75 -18.89 -4.74
N SER A 13 19.41 -19.47 -5.89
CA SER A 13 18.60 -18.85 -6.93
C SER A 13 17.15 -18.80 -6.44
N ALA A 14 16.73 -17.66 -5.90
CA ALA A 14 15.32 -17.39 -5.64
C ALA A 14 14.69 -16.77 -6.91
N SER A 15 14.27 -17.61 -7.85
CA SER A 15 13.39 -17.15 -8.92
C SER A 15 12.01 -16.88 -8.31
N LYS A 16 11.74 -15.60 -8.02
CA LYS A 16 10.37 -15.11 -7.76
C LYS A 16 9.53 -15.48 -8.99
N THR A 17 8.78 -16.56 -8.89
CA THR A 17 7.70 -16.86 -9.82
C THR A 17 6.80 -15.63 -9.79
N PHE A 18 6.72 -14.90 -10.91
CA PHE A 18 5.72 -13.84 -11.11
C PHE A 18 4.36 -14.54 -11.20
N GLN A 19 3.85 -14.94 -10.05
CA GLN A 19 2.44 -15.24 -9.91
C GLN A 19 1.72 -13.94 -10.26
N PRO A 20 0.75 -13.93 -11.18
CA PRO A 20 -0.10 -12.77 -11.35
C PRO A 20 -0.82 -12.56 -10.01
N LEU A 21 -0.24 -11.68 -9.19
CA LEU A 21 -0.82 -11.20 -7.95
C LEU A 21 -2.22 -10.75 -8.31
N ARG A 22 -3.24 -11.38 -7.71
CA ARG A 22 -4.63 -10.92 -7.80
C ARG A 22 -4.60 -9.40 -7.66
N SER A 23 -4.91 -8.65 -8.72
CA SER A 23 -4.70 -7.19 -8.80
C SER A 23 -5.66 -6.39 -7.90
N GLN A 24 -6.28 -7.09 -6.96
CA GLN A 24 -7.51 -6.76 -6.28
C GLN A 24 -7.42 -7.43 -4.90
N ALA A 25 -6.86 -6.70 -3.92
CA ALA A 25 -6.78 -7.12 -2.52
C ALA A 25 -7.96 -6.54 -1.73
N ASN A 26 -8.44 -7.31 -0.75
CA ASN A 26 -9.44 -6.84 0.22
C ASN A 26 -8.78 -5.83 1.20
N LEU A 27 -9.60 -4.95 1.78
CA LEU A 27 -9.15 -4.02 2.82
C LEU A 27 -8.31 -4.72 3.91
N PHE A 28 -8.77 -5.83 4.47
CA PHE A 28 -8.03 -6.51 5.55
C PHE A 28 -6.71 -7.14 5.08
N GLU A 29 -6.63 -7.55 3.82
CA GLU A 29 -5.39 -8.06 3.23
C GLU A 29 -4.35 -6.96 3.04
N ILE A 30 -4.80 -5.72 2.83
CA ILE A 30 -3.94 -4.53 2.78
C ILE A 30 -3.53 -4.14 4.21
N LEU A 31 -4.51 -4.01 5.11
CA LEU A 31 -4.28 -3.54 6.49
C LEU A 31 -3.37 -4.46 7.29
N ARG A 32 -3.45 -5.79 7.11
CA ARG A 32 -2.57 -6.74 7.82
C ARG A 32 -1.08 -6.59 7.45
N ASN A 33 -0.78 -6.00 6.28
CA ASN A 33 0.58 -5.76 5.83
C ASN A 33 1.13 -4.44 6.38
N LEU A 34 0.30 -3.63 7.02
CA LEU A 34 0.65 -2.34 7.59
C LEU A 34 0.90 -2.45 9.10
N PRO A 35 1.76 -1.59 9.67
CA PRO A 35 1.94 -1.52 11.11
C PRO A 35 0.61 -1.16 11.79
N ALA A 36 0.37 -1.75 12.97
CA ALA A 36 -0.85 -1.52 13.75
C ALA A 36 -2.17 -1.70 12.95
N TYR A 37 -2.21 -2.63 11.99
CA TYR A 37 -3.36 -2.84 11.10
C TYR A 37 -3.78 -1.60 10.30
N GLY A 38 -2.85 -0.69 10.02
CA GLY A 38 -3.11 0.52 9.24
C GLY A 38 -4.00 1.55 9.93
N ILE A 39 -4.03 1.58 11.27
CA ILE A 39 -4.66 2.68 12.01
C ILE A 39 -3.91 3.98 11.70
N GLY A 40 -4.65 5.03 11.32
CA GLY A 40 -4.14 6.32 10.87
C GLY A 40 -3.82 6.38 9.37
N GLU A 41 -3.86 5.25 8.67
CA GLU A 41 -3.58 5.22 7.24
C GLU A 41 -4.79 5.65 6.40
N ARG A 42 -4.49 6.29 5.27
CA ARG A 42 -5.48 6.74 4.30
C ARG A 42 -5.67 5.69 3.23
N ILE A 43 -6.92 5.30 2.98
CA ILE A 43 -7.29 4.31 1.98
C ILE A 43 -8.42 4.85 1.12
N ARG A 44 -8.44 4.50 -0.16
CA ARG A 44 -9.52 4.84 -1.08
C ARG A 44 -10.05 3.63 -1.79
N ARG A 45 -11.17 3.82 -2.49
CA ARG A 45 -11.65 2.86 -3.47
C ARG A 45 -10.97 3.10 -4.82
N THR A 46 -10.82 2.05 -5.63
CA THR A 46 -10.41 2.14 -7.02
C THR A 46 -11.39 3.02 -7.78
N GLY A 47 -10.86 4.02 -8.51
CA GLY A 47 -11.65 4.99 -9.26
C GLY A 47 -12.09 6.22 -8.44
N TRP A 48 -11.76 6.31 -7.16
CA TRP A 48 -11.93 7.54 -6.38
C TRP A 48 -10.74 8.48 -6.60
N GLY A 49 -11.00 9.79 -6.64
CA GLY A 49 -9.97 10.83 -6.64
C GLY A 49 -9.12 10.82 -5.37
N ASP A 50 -7.99 11.49 -5.39
CA ASP A 50 -7.06 11.54 -4.24
C ASP A 50 -7.66 12.29 -3.04
N ASP A 51 -8.64 13.16 -3.27
CA ASP A 51 -9.37 13.92 -2.24
C ASP A 51 -10.54 13.14 -1.61
N CYS A 52 -10.79 11.92 -2.07
CA CYS A 52 -11.85 11.03 -1.57
C CYS A 52 -11.22 9.79 -0.93
N PHE A 53 -11.17 9.74 0.39
CA PHE A 53 -10.54 8.64 1.13
C PHE A 53 -11.15 8.43 2.52
N TRP A 54 -10.92 7.24 3.04
CA TRP A 54 -11.18 6.90 4.42
C TRP A 54 -9.87 6.94 5.21
N THR A 55 -9.89 7.61 6.36
CA THR A 55 -8.82 7.50 7.35
C THR A 55 -9.21 6.41 8.34
N VAL A 56 -8.44 5.33 8.39
CA VAL A 56 -8.76 4.17 9.24
C VAL A 56 -8.51 4.51 10.71
N SER A 57 -9.51 4.33 11.56
CA SER A 57 -9.41 4.63 13.00
C SER A 57 -9.41 3.38 13.85
N LYS A 58 -10.20 2.36 13.47
CA LYS A 58 -10.35 1.12 14.24
C LYS A 58 -10.55 -0.06 13.31
N VAL A 59 -9.89 -1.17 13.62
CA VAL A 59 -10.00 -2.42 12.88
C VAL A 59 -10.26 -3.56 13.87
N ARG A 60 -11.26 -4.39 13.57
CA ARG A 60 -11.58 -5.62 14.31
C ARG A 60 -11.56 -6.79 13.32
N PRO A 61 -10.38 -7.36 13.01
CA PRO A 61 -10.29 -8.57 12.22
C PRO A 61 -10.87 -9.77 12.99
N LYS A 62 -11.44 -10.73 12.27
CA LYS A 62 -11.77 -12.06 12.81
C LYS A 62 -10.52 -12.95 12.79
N THR A 63 -10.63 -14.16 13.33
CA THR A 63 -9.56 -15.17 13.45
C THR A 63 -8.80 -15.41 12.14
N ASP A 64 -9.49 -15.38 10.99
CA ASP A 64 -8.86 -15.61 9.68
C ASP A 64 -7.96 -14.45 9.19
N GLY A 65 -8.07 -13.26 9.81
CA GLY A 65 -7.36 -12.05 9.39
C GLY A 65 -7.77 -11.48 8.02
N ARG A 66 -8.69 -12.12 7.29
CA ARG A 66 -9.21 -11.68 5.98
C ARG A 66 -10.61 -11.05 6.06
N HIS A 67 -11.29 -11.28 7.17
CA HIS A 67 -12.64 -10.80 7.45
C HIS A 67 -12.62 -9.93 8.70
N GLY A 68 -13.63 -9.07 8.84
CA GLY A 68 -13.75 -8.26 10.04
C GLY A 68 -14.71 -7.09 9.87
N LYS A 69 -14.57 -6.16 10.79
CA LYS A 69 -15.20 -4.84 10.75
C LYS A 69 -14.10 -3.78 10.80
N ALA A 70 -14.26 -2.73 10.01
CA ALA A 70 -13.36 -1.59 10.00
C ALA A 70 -14.19 -0.30 10.11
N TRP A 71 -13.64 0.67 10.82
CA TRP A 71 -14.19 1.99 11.01
C TRP A 71 -13.14 3.02 10.63
N GLY A 72 -13.62 4.19 10.21
CA GLY A 72 -12.79 5.30 9.82
C GLY A 72 -13.59 6.56 9.62
N GLU A 73 -12.89 7.65 9.36
CA GLU A 73 -13.49 8.92 8.98
C GLU A 73 -13.46 9.05 7.45
N LEU A 74 -14.58 9.46 6.85
CA LEU A 74 -14.65 9.73 5.42
C LEU A 74 -14.28 11.18 5.13
N THR A 75 -13.29 11.37 4.28
CA THR A 75 -13.05 12.62 3.56
C THR A 75 -13.63 12.47 2.15
N TRP A 76 -14.55 13.35 1.79
CA TRP A 76 -15.17 13.36 0.47
C TRP A 76 -14.89 14.68 -0.23
N GLN A 77 -14.17 14.63 -1.36
CA GLN A 77 -13.79 15.81 -2.15
C GLN A 77 -13.09 16.88 -1.29
N GLY A 78 -12.18 16.44 -0.41
CA GLY A 78 -11.43 17.31 0.48
C GLY A 78 -12.18 17.76 1.74
N ALA A 79 -13.48 17.45 1.86
CA ALA A 79 -14.27 17.76 3.05
C ALA A 79 -14.31 16.56 4.02
N PRO A 80 -13.70 16.66 5.22
CA PRO A 80 -13.82 15.62 6.24
C PRO A 80 -15.22 15.61 6.83
N THR A 81 -15.78 14.42 7.03
CA THR A 81 -17.11 14.25 7.64
C THR A 81 -17.09 14.50 9.15
N GLY A 82 -15.92 14.43 9.81
CA GLY A 82 -15.77 14.64 11.25
C GLY A 82 -16.35 13.54 12.13
N LYS A 83 -16.87 12.45 11.53
CA LYS A 83 -17.53 11.35 12.23
C LYS A 83 -16.90 10.02 11.85
N GLU A 84 -16.55 9.24 12.87
CA GLU A 84 -16.17 7.84 12.69
C GLU A 84 -17.39 7.04 12.21
N ALA A 85 -17.29 6.43 11.04
CA ALA A 85 -18.31 5.57 10.47
C ALA A 85 -17.74 4.20 10.09
N LYS A 86 -18.62 3.21 10.02
CA LYS A 86 -18.24 1.87 9.55
C LYS A 86 -17.93 1.93 8.06
N ILE A 87 -16.77 1.43 7.67
CA ILE A 87 -16.35 1.41 6.26
C ILE A 87 -17.26 0.42 5.50
N PRO A 88 -17.96 0.86 4.44
CA PRO A 88 -18.87 0.00 3.71
C PRO A 88 -18.12 -0.93 2.75
N GLY A 89 -18.52 -2.20 2.72
CA GLY A 89 -17.96 -3.20 1.81
C GLY A 89 -16.45 -3.44 1.97
N PRO A 90 -15.92 -3.65 3.19
CA PRO A 90 -14.48 -3.82 3.40
C PRO A 90 -13.95 -5.06 2.68
N LEU A 91 -14.80 -6.08 2.47
CA LEU A 91 -14.43 -7.33 1.79
C LEU A 91 -14.29 -7.20 0.27
N LYS A 92 -14.73 -6.09 -0.32
CA LYS A 92 -14.56 -5.86 -1.76
C LYS A 92 -13.08 -5.68 -2.06
N THR A 93 -12.66 -6.10 -3.23
CA THR A 93 -11.26 -6.08 -3.64
C THR A 93 -10.86 -4.79 -4.37
N ILE A 94 -11.45 -3.68 -3.96
CA ILE A 94 -11.39 -2.38 -4.64
C ILE A 94 -10.62 -1.35 -3.82
N TRP A 95 -9.84 -1.76 -2.82
CA TRP A 95 -9.19 -0.84 -1.90
C TRP A 95 -7.76 -0.56 -2.32
N VAL A 96 -7.34 0.70 -2.18
CA VAL A 96 -6.00 1.18 -2.53
C VAL A 96 -5.50 2.13 -1.44
N PRO A 97 -4.32 1.91 -0.84
CA PRO A 97 -3.75 2.85 0.11
C PRO A 97 -3.24 4.14 -0.57
N LEU A 98 -3.43 5.27 0.09
CA LEU A 98 -3.05 6.63 -0.34
C LEU A 98 -1.75 7.12 0.31
N GLY A 99 -1.17 6.35 1.24
CA GLY A 99 0.05 6.71 1.96
C GLY A 99 1.34 6.55 1.15
N GLU A 100 2.31 7.43 1.41
CA GLU A 100 3.67 7.35 0.88
C GLU A 100 4.43 6.11 1.40
N SER A 101 4.03 5.59 2.57
CA SER A 101 4.46 4.30 3.13
C SER A 101 4.13 3.10 2.22
N SER A 102 3.11 3.22 1.37
CA SER A 102 2.73 2.21 0.36
C SER A 102 3.46 2.38 -0.98
N VAL A 103 4.28 3.43 -1.14
CA VAL A 103 5.20 3.55 -2.29
C VAL A 103 6.25 2.43 -2.22
N ARG A 104 6.54 1.83 -1.05
CA ARG A 104 7.39 0.63 -0.98
C ARG A 104 6.82 -0.58 -1.72
N SER A 105 5.49 -0.70 -1.81
CA SER A 105 4.82 -1.71 -2.65
C SER A 105 4.64 -1.27 -4.11
N ARG A 106 4.75 0.03 -4.40
CA ARG A 106 4.69 0.59 -5.77
C ARG A 106 6.07 0.63 -6.44
N ALA A 107 7.14 0.76 -5.66
CA ALA A 107 8.54 0.85 -6.09
C ALA A 107 9.18 -0.50 -6.47
N LEU A 108 8.44 -1.61 -6.33
CA LEU A 108 8.85 -2.92 -6.88
C LEU A 108 8.18 -3.24 -8.22
N TRP A 109 7.40 -2.30 -8.77
CA TRP A 109 7.02 -2.27 -10.19
C TRP A 109 7.92 -1.24 -10.88
N PRO A 110 8.36 -1.43 -12.14
CA PRO A 110 9.15 -0.42 -12.84
C PRO A 110 8.23 0.76 -13.22
N SER A 111 7.85 1.54 -12.22
CA SER A 111 7.42 2.91 -12.44
C SER A 111 8.69 3.69 -12.73
N VAL A 112 8.94 3.90 -14.02
CA VAL A 112 9.89 4.87 -14.55
C VAL A 112 9.88 6.09 -13.64
N PRO A 113 11.02 6.50 -13.04
CA PRO A 113 11.06 7.70 -12.23
C PRO A 113 10.59 8.86 -13.12
N PRO A 114 9.71 9.76 -12.63
CA PRO A 114 9.42 10.97 -13.38
C PRO A 114 10.76 11.67 -13.62
N LYS A 115 11.13 11.77 -14.91
CA LYS A 115 12.30 12.51 -15.36
C LYS A 115 12.17 13.90 -14.77
N GLN A 116 12.95 14.19 -13.73
CA GLN A 116 12.94 15.49 -13.07
C GLN A 116 13.18 16.53 -14.16
N ALA A 117 12.15 17.32 -14.46
CA ALA A 117 12.31 18.49 -15.28
C ALA A 117 13.28 19.43 -14.54
N PRO A 118 14.33 19.95 -15.19
CA PRO A 118 15.22 20.89 -14.54
C PRO A 118 14.40 22.12 -14.12
N ALA A 119 14.58 22.50 -12.86
CA ALA A 119 13.97 23.65 -12.23
C ALA A 119 14.07 24.87 -13.16
N SER A 120 12.92 25.44 -13.50
CA SER A 120 12.83 26.79 -14.04
C SER A 120 13.24 27.75 -12.93
N ASP A 121 14.50 28.17 -12.94
CA ASP A 121 14.97 29.34 -12.21
C ASP A 121 14.10 30.53 -12.63
N THR A 122 13.27 30.99 -11.71
CA THR A 122 12.59 32.27 -11.80
C THR A 122 13.65 33.37 -11.72
N ALA A 123 13.89 34.03 -12.86
CA ALA A 123 14.35 35.41 -12.88
C ALA A 123 13.39 36.28 -12.04
N THR A 124 13.94 37.23 -11.26
CA THR A 124 13.46 38.62 -11.12
C THR A 124 14.01 39.30 -9.86
N THR A 125 14.71 40.43 -10.10
CA THR A 125 14.83 41.65 -9.27
C THR A 125 15.75 41.56 -8.04
N GLU A 126 16.77 42.42 -7.84
CA GLU A 126 16.95 43.85 -8.15
C GLU A 126 18.44 44.22 -8.21
#